data_AF-A0A940UFM7-F1
#
_entry.id   AF-A0A940UFM7-F1
#
_cell.length_a   1.000
_cell.length_b   1.000
_cell.length_c   1.000
_cell.angle_alpha   90.00
_cell.angle_beta   90.00
_cell.angle_gamma   90.00
#
_symmetry.space_group_name_H-M   'P 1'
#
loop_
_entity.id
_entity.type
_entity.pdbx_description
1 polymer ?
#
loop_
_entity_poly.entity_id
_entity_poly.type
_entity_poly.pdbx_seq_one_letter_code
_entity_poly.pdbx_strand_id
1 'polypeptide(L)'
;MTSPLRIAKNDHAELFILPQMANRHGLITGATGTGKTVTLQTLAEQFSAIGVPCFMSDVKGDLTGISQTGGGNSKVTERLEKLGLAEHQFRGYPVTLW
;
A
#
# COMPACT_ATOMS: atom_id res chain seq x y z
N MET A 1 14.52 -16.13 5.68
CA MET A 1 13.30 -15.52 6.29
C MET A 1 12.83 -14.42 5.35
N THR A 2 11.52 -14.25 5.16
CA THR A 2 10.98 -13.19 4.29
C THR A 2 11.26 -11.82 4.91
N SER A 3 11.74 -10.87 4.10
CA SER A 3 12.06 -9.51 4.56
C SER A 3 10.81 -8.80 5.12
N PRO A 4 10.94 -7.97 6.19
CA PRO A 4 9.87 -7.11 6.66
C PRO A 4 9.36 -6.16 5.57
N LEU A 5 8.06 -5.94 5.51
CA LEU A 5 7.40 -5.08 4.52
C LEU A 5 7.14 -3.70 5.11
N ARG A 6 7.74 -2.65 4.56
CA ARG A 6 7.51 -1.28 5.03
C ARG A 6 6.10 -0.84 4.62
N ILE A 7 5.29 -0.43 5.59
CA ILE A 7 3.90 0.00 5.35
C ILE A 7 3.64 1.46 5.74
N ALA A 8 4.53 2.07 6.53
CA ALA A 8 4.43 3.47 6.89
C ALA A 8 5.81 4.07 7.22
N LYS A 9 5.91 5.39 7.05
CA LYS A 9 7.08 6.18 7.42
C LYS A 9 6.64 7.59 7.85
N ASN A 10 7.31 8.12 8.85
CA ASN A 10 7.29 9.55 9.20
C ASN A 10 8.70 10.00 9.59
N ASP A 11 8.82 11.22 10.12
CA ASP A 11 10.11 11.83 10.46
C ASP A 11 10.80 11.15 11.67
N HIS A 12 10.09 10.28 12.40
CA HIS A 12 10.57 9.63 13.64
C HIS A 12 10.70 8.11 13.53
N ALA A 13 9.96 7.47 12.64
CA ALA A 13 9.86 6.02 12.57
C ALA A 13 9.52 5.51 11.17
N GLU A 14 10.09 4.35 10.85
CA GLU A 14 9.62 3.46 9.80
C GLU A 14 8.92 2.27 10.43
N LEU A 15 7.73 1.95 9.93
CA LEU A 15 6.92 0.84 10.43
C LEU A 15 6.84 -0.27 9.38
N PHE A 16 7.01 -1.50 9.85
CA PHE A 16 7.05 -2.68 9.03
C PHE A 16 6.03 -3.72 9.51
N ILE A 17 5.46 -4.46 8.57
CA ILE A 17 4.77 -5.72 8.84
C ILE A 17 5.76 -6.86 8.66
N LEU A 18 5.78 -7.77 9.63
CA LEU A 18 6.46 -9.05 9.52
C LEU A 18 5.54 -10.01 8.75
N PRO A 19 5.90 -10.48 7.54
CA PRO A 19 5.00 -11.32 6.72
C PRO A 19 4.47 -12.55 7.46
N GLN A 20 5.32 -13.18 8.28
CA GLN A 20 4.97 -14.37 9.05
C GLN A 20 3.92 -14.12 10.14
N MET A 21 3.73 -12.86 10.54
CA MET A 21 2.78 -12.45 11.57
C MET A 21 1.53 -11.78 10.99
N ALA A 22 1.45 -11.63 9.67
CA ALA A 22 0.30 -11.03 8.96
C ALA A 22 -0.92 -11.96 8.86
N ASN A 23 -0.88 -13.13 9.50
CA ASN A 23 -2.01 -14.06 9.61
C ASN A 23 -3.00 -13.70 10.74
N ARG A 24 -2.76 -12.61 11.48
CA ARG A 24 -3.70 -12.06 12.46
C ARG A 24 -4.60 -11.03 11.81
N HIS A 25 -5.88 -11.02 12.19
CA HIS A 25 -6.81 -10.00 11.74
C HIS A 25 -6.38 -8.61 12.23
N GLY A 26 -6.55 -7.61 11.36
CA GLY A 26 -6.33 -6.21 11.65
C GLY A 26 -7.54 -5.36 11.29
N LEU A 27 -7.60 -4.15 11.82
CA LEU A 27 -8.67 -3.19 11.57
C LEU A 27 -8.07 -1.87 11.08
N ILE A 28 -8.47 -1.44 9.88
CA ILE A 28 -8.18 -0.09 9.37
C ILE A 28 -9.44 0.74 9.58
N THR A 29 -9.35 1.73 10.47
CA THR A 29 -10.46 2.64 10.79
C THR A 29 -10.00 4.10 10.70
N GLY A 30 -10.95 5.03 10.56
CA GLY A 30 -10.68 6.46 10.41
C GLY A 30 -11.81 7.19 9.69
N ALA A 31 -11.81 8.52 9.78
CA ALA A 31 -12.78 9.37 9.09
C ALA A 31 -12.58 9.40 7.56
N THR A 32 -13.51 10.01 6.84
CA THR A 32 -13.33 10.26 5.40
C THR A 32 -12.10 11.15 5.17
N GLY A 33 -11.29 10.81 4.16
CA GLY A 33 -10.08 11.58 3.83
C GLY A 33 -8.84 11.26 4.68
N THR A 34 -8.91 10.34 5.65
CA THR A 34 -7.75 9.98 6.49
C THR A 34 -6.88 8.86 5.92
N GLY A 35 -6.99 8.57 4.63
CA GLY A 35 -6.09 7.63 3.94
C GLY A 35 -6.42 6.14 4.06
N LYS A 36 -7.61 5.74 4.55
CA LYS A 36 -8.00 4.32 4.67
C LYS A 36 -7.79 3.51 3.38
N THR A 37 -8.28 4.01 2.25
CA THR A 37 -8.13 3.36 0.93
C THR A 37 -6.65 3.22 0.56
N VAL A 38 -5.86 4.29 0.69
CA VAL A 38 -4.42 4.29 0.38
C VAL A 38 -3.65 3.32 1.29
N THR A 39 -4.00 3.24 2.58
CA THR A 39 -3.40 2.26 3.49
C THR A 39 -3.71 0.83 3.07
N LEU A 40 -4.97 0.55 2.69
CA LEU A 40 -5.36 -0.78 2.24
C LEU A 40 -4.66 -1.17 0.93
N GLN A 41 -4.57 -0.25 -0.03
CA GLN A 41 -3.81 -0.44 -1.27
C GLN A 41 -2.33 -0.72 -0.97
N THR A 42 -1.69 0.11 -0.13
CA THR A 42 -0.28 -0.08 0.26
C THR A 42 -0.03 -1.49 0.82
N LEU A 43 -0.93 -1.99 1.67
CA LEU A 43 -0.81 -3.36 2.20
C LEU A 43 -0.96 -4.42 1.10
N ALA A 44 -1.96 -4.29 0.23
CA ALA A 44 -2.19 -5.21 -0.86
C ALA A 44 -1.00 -5.27 -1.84
N GLU A 45 -0.44 -4.10 -2.16
CA GLU A 45 0.76 -3.96 -2.99
C GLU A 45 1.97 -4.65 -2.34
N GLN A 46 2.22 -4.42 -1.04
CA GLN A 46 3.32 -5.05 -0.32
C GLN A 46 3.18 -6.58 -0.24
N PHE A 47 1.97 -7.10 -0.05
CA PHE A 47 1.71 -8.54 -0.04
C PHE A 47 1.84 -9.15 -1.45
N SER A 48 1.25 -8.50 -2.47
CA SER A 48 1.37 -8.93 -3.86
C SER A 48 2.83 -8.94 -4.33
N ALA A 49 3.63 -7.97 -3.89
CA ALA A 49 5.07 -7.88 -4.20
C ALA A 49 5.89 -9.10 -3.75
N ILE A 50 5.43 -9.82 -2.72
CA ILE A 50 6.07 -11.05 -2.22
C ILE A 50 5.31 -12.32 -2.63
N GLY A 51 4.38 -12.22 -3.58
CA GLY A 51 3.63 -13.35 -4.12
C GLY A 51 2.44 -13.80 -3.28
N VAL A 52 2.00 -13.00 -2.31
CA VAL A 52 0.79 -13.31 -1.52
C VAL A 52 -0.45 -12.79 -2.26
N PRO A 53 -1.43 -13.65 -2.60
CA PRO A 53 -2.67 -13.22 -3.23
C PRO A 53 -3.54 -12.43 -2.25
N CYS A 54 -4.09 -11.30 -2.71
CA CYS A 54 -5.01 -10.47 -1.94
C CYS A 54 -6.40 -10.49 -2.57
N PHE A 55 -7.41 -10.86 -1.78
CA PHE A 55 -8.81 -10.75 -2.16
C PHE A 55 -9.45 -9.56 -1.45
N MET A 56 -10.05 -8.64 -2.20
CA MET A 56 -10.53 -7.36 -1.69
C MET A 56 -11.90 -7.05 -2.27
N SER A 57 -12.82 -6.60 -1.42
CA SER A 57 -14.11 -6.06 -1.87
C SER A 57 -13.95 -4.58 -2.21
N ASP A 58 -14.14 -4.24 -3.47
CA ASP A 58 -14.05 -2.86 -3.97
C ASP A 58 -15.45 -2.29 -4.23
N VAL A 59 -16.14 -1.91 -3.15
CA VAL A 59 -17.52 -1.39 -3.21
C VAL A 59 -17.60 -0.03 -3.92
N LYS A 60 -16.51 0.77 -3.86
CA LYS A 60 -16.48 2.12 -4.42
C LYS A 60 -15.78 2.21 -5.77
N GLY A 61 -15.11 1.15 -6.20
CA GLY A 61 -14.26 1.15 -7.40
C GLY A 61 -12.94 1.89 -7.20
N ASP A 62 -12.54 2.19 -5.95
CA ASP A 62 -11.34 2.98 -5.65
C ASP A 62 -10.11 2.11 -5.34
N LEU A 63 -10.21 0.78 -5.38
CA LEU A 63 -9.09 -0.15 -5.15
C LEU A 63 -8.51 -0.73 -6.44
N THR A 64 -9.34 -0.95 -7.47
CA THR A 64 -8.91 -1.53 -8.76
C THR A 64 -7.82 -0.71 -9.48
N GLY A 65 -7.63 0.56 -9.10
CA GLY A 65 -6.58 1.45 -9.61
C GLY A 65 -5.15 0.93 -9.40
N ILE A 66 -4.92 0.02 -8.44
CA ILE A 66 -3.59 -0.60 -8.22
C ILE A 66 -3.08 -1.41 -9.43
N SER A 67 -3.98 -1.74 -10.38
CA SER A 67 -3.62 -2.39 -11.64
C SER A 67 -2.79 -1.51 -12.57
N GLN A 68 -2.91 -0.19 -12.43
CA GLN A 68 -2.27 0.78 -13.31
C GLN A 68 -0.94 1.24 -12.72
N THR A 69 0.02 1.53 -13.60
CA THR A 69 1.23 2.26 -13.19
C THR A 69 0.80 3.62 -12.65
N GLY A 70 1.15 3.90 -11.39
CA GLY A 70 0.90 5.20 -10.77
C GLY A 70 1.77 6.32 -11.34
N GLY A 71 1.78 7.46 -10.65
CA GLY A 71 2.58 8.64 -11.01
C GLY A 71 1.73 9.81 -11.49
N GLY A 72 2.39 10.90 -11.90
CA GLY A 72 1.73 12.11 -12.41
C GLY A 72 1.01 12.98 -11.36
N ASN A 73 1.01 12.58 -10.09
CA ASN A 73 0.39 13.33 -8.99
C ASN A 73 1.45 14.09 -8.19
N SER A 74 1.48 15.42 -8.32
CA SER A 74 2.48 16.27 -7.64
C SER A 74 2.46 16.10 -6.12
N LYS A 75 1.28 15.94 -5.50
CA LYS A 75 1.17 15.73 -4.04
C LYS A 75 1.80 14.41 -3.59
N VAL A 76 1.76 13.37 -4.43
CA VAL A 76 2.41 12.09 -4.14
C VAL A 76 3.92 12.26 -4.26
N THR A 77 4.40 12.91 -5.32
CA THR A 77 5.83 13.21 -5.51
C THR A 77 6.41 14.01 -4.34
N GLU A 78 5.78 15.12 -3.96
CA GLU A 78 6.19 15.94 -2.80
C GLU A 78 6.20 15.12 -1.50
N ARG A 79 5.24 14.20 -1.33
CA ARG A 79 5.17 13.34 -0.15
C ARG A 79 6.31 12.32 -0.13
N LEU A 80 6.65 11.73 -1.27
CA LEU A 80 7.78 10.80 -1.41
C LEU A 80 9.10 11.51 -1.10
N GLU A 81 9.31 12.72 -1.63
CA GLU A 81 10.47 13.55 -1.32
C GLU A 81 10.57 13.87 0.17
N LYS A 82 9.47 14.32 0.79
CA LYS A 82 9.42 14.61 2.23
C LYS A 82 9.76 13.38 3.08
N LEU A 83 9.38 12.19 2.64
CA LEU A 83 9.66 10.93 3.33
C LEU A 83 11.05 10.35 2.98
N GLY A 84 11.83 11.00 2.12
CA GLY A 84 13.13 10.48 1.66
C GLY A 84 12.98 9.16 0.89
N LEU A 85 11.90 9.01 0.13
CA LEU A 85 11.56 7.83 -0.67
C LEU A 85 11.80 8.08 -2.16
N ALA A 86 12.94 8.69 -2.51
CA ALA A 86 13.28 9.07 -3.88
C ALA A 86 13.35 7.88 -4.85
N GLU A 87 13.63 6.67 -4.34
CA GLU A 87 13.69 5.44 -5.13
C GLU A 87 12.32 4.75 -5.32
N HIS A 88 11.22 5.38 -4.91
CA HIS A 88 9.90 4.79 -5.08
C HIS A 88 9.58 4.60 -6.58
N GLN A 89 9.43 3.34 -6.98
CA GLN A 89 9.08 2.97 -8.34
C GLN A 89 7.57 2.83 -8.47
N PHE A 90 6.96 3.68 -9.29
CA PHE A 90 5.58 3.49 -9.71
C PHE A 90 5.49 2.25 -10.60
N ARG A 91 4.57 1.35 -10.26
CA ARG A 91 4.27 0.15 -11.03
C ARG A 91 2.82 -0.27 -10.83
N GLY A 92 2.24 -0.94 -11.81
CA GLY A 92 0.98 -1.66 -11.63
C GLY A 92 1.20 -3.03 -10.99
N TYR A 93 0.16 -3.56 -10.36
CA TYR A 93 0.12 -4.90 -9.79
C TYR A 93 -0.84 -5.81 -10.57
N PRO A 94 -0.62 -7.13 -10.58
CA PRO A 94 -1.54 -8.06 -11.24
C PRO A 94 -2.89 -8.03 -10.53
N VAL A 95 -3.96 -7.75 -11.29
CA VAL A 95 -5.34 -7.66 -10.80
C VAL A 95 -6.25 -8.47 -11.71
N THR A 96 -7.18 -9.19 -11.10
CA THR A 96 -8.31 -9.85 -11.79
C THR A 96 -9.60 -9.36 -11.17
N LEU A 97 -10.51 -8.86 -12.01
CA LEU A 97 -11.83 -8.39 -11.59
C LEU A 97 -12.86 -9.51 -11.82
N TRP A 98 -13.83 -9.62 -10.91
CA TRP A 98 -14.85 -10.67 -10.87
C TRP A 98 -16.24 -10.05 -10.90
#